data_AF-A0A914N4A3-F1
#
_entry.id   AF-A0A914N4A3-F1
#
_cell.length_a   1.000
_cell.length_b   1.000
_cell.length_c   1.000
_cell.angle_alpha   90.00
_cell.angle_beta   90.00
_cell.angle_gamma   90.00
#
_symmetry.space_group_name_H-M   'P 1'
#
loop_
_entity.id
_entity.type
_entity.pdbx_description
1 polymer ?
#
loop_
_entity_poly.entity_id
_entity_poly.type
_entity_poly.pdbx_seq_one_letter_code
_entity_poly.pdbx_strand_id
1 'polypeptide(L)'
;MRLILPMDIAYATIYLIYNALVVLIRIYKDEISTTDYVFYYSTLDTLLYLYTTVTIIVYIKLIKFIRNNQSITIEITTKSNEQTNIYFKELQKIWG
;
A
#
# COMPACT_ATOMS: atom_id res chain seq x y z
N MET A 1 5.04 -1.45 8.71
CA MET A 1 4.47 -0.10 8.91
C MET A 1 5.05 0.99 7.99
N ARG A 2 6.34 0.97 7.62
CA ARG A 2 6.99 2.07 6.87
C ARG A 2 6.36 2.49 5.52
N LEU A 3 5.57 1.63 4.87
CA LEU A 3 4.95 1.91 3.57
C LEU A 3 3.43 2.15 3.62
N ILE A 4 2.79 1.88 4.76
CA ILE A 4 1.35 2.12 4.95
C ILE A 4 1.11 3.61 5.17
N LEU A 5 1.89 4.23 6.07
CA LEU A 5 1.77 5.65 6.40
C LEU A 5 1.94 6.61 5.21
N PRO A 6 2.94 6.45 4.31
CA PRO A 6 3.06 7.32 3.14
C PRO A 6 1.89 7.15 2.15
N MET A 7 1.33 5.95 2.05
CA MET A 7 0.15 5.69 1.24
C MET A 7 -1.10 6.35 1.81
N ASP A 8 -1.31 6.25 3.12
CA ASP A 8 -2.45 6.87 3.79
C ASP A 8 -2.41 8.40 3.66
N ILE A 9 -1.21 8.99 3.80
CA ILE A 9 -1.00 10.44 3.59
C ILE A 9 -1.27 10.82 2.13
N ALA A 10 -0.79 10.04 1.16
CA ALA A 10 -1.04 10.29 -0.26
C ALA A 10 -2.54 10.21 -0.59
N TYR A 11 -3.24 9.19 -0.06
CA TYR A 11 -4.67 9.02 -0.22
C TYR A 11 -5.43 10.21 0.36
N ALA A 12 -5.15 10.58 1.62
CA ALA A 12 -5.80 11.71 2.27
C ALA A 12 -5.59 13.03 1.51
N THR A 13 -4.38 13.26 1.01
CA THR A 13 -4.05 14.48 0.24
C THR A 13 -4.81 14.52 -1.08
N ILE A 14 -4.79 13.42 -1.84
CA ILE A 14 -5.46 13.35 -3.15
C ILE A 14 -6.98 13.45 -2.98
N TYR A 15 -7.53 12.80 -1.97
CA TYR A 15 -8.96 12.85 -1.67
C TYR A 15 -9.40 14.25 -1.23
N LEU A 16 -8.57 14.94 -0.44
CA LEU A 16 -8.83 16.33 -0.05
C LEU A 16 -8.83 17.26 -1.26
N ILE A 17 -7.86 17.11 -2.18
CA ILE A 17 -7.81 17.89 -3.43
C ILE A 17 -9.05 17.62 -4.29
N TYR A 18 -9.42 16.34 -4.46
CA TYR A 18 -10.62 15.95 -5.20
C TYR A 18 -11.87 16.63 -4.62
N ASN A 19 -12.08 16.56 -3.30
CA ASN A 19 -13.23 17.19 -2.65
C ASN A 19 -13.23 18.72 -2.83
N ALA A 20 -12.07 19.37 -2.70
CA ALA A 20 -11.96 20.81 -2.92
C ALA A 20 -12.36 21.21 -4.35
N LEU A 21 -11.92 20.45 -5.35
CA LEU A 21 -12.26 20.69 -6.76
C LEU A 21 -13.74 20.43 -7.03
N VAL A 22 -14.30 19.35 -6.48
CA VAL A 22 -15.73 19.02 -6.60
C VAL A 22 -16.61 20.11 -5.97
N VAL A 23 -16.23 20.61 -4.80
CA VAL A 23 -16.93 21.73 -4.14
C VAL A 23 -16.83 22.99 -4.99
N LEU A 24 -15.66 23.29 -5.55
CA LEU A 24 -15.47 24.43 -6.43
C LEU A 24 -16.39 24.36 -7.66
N ILE A 25 -16.41 23.23 -8.36
CA ILE A 25 -17.31 23.03 -9.52
C ILE A 25 -18.77 23.21 -9.11
N ARG A 26 -19.16 22.74 -7.93
CA ARG A 26 -20.52 22.89 -7.42
C ARG A 26 -20.89 24.34 -7.12
N ILE A 27 -19.95 25.14 -6.59
CA ILE A 27 -20.17 26.58 -6.32
C ILE A 27 -20.37 27.34 -7.63
N TYR A 28 -19.58 27.04 -8.66
CA TYR A 28 -19.67 27.71 -9.97
C TYR A 28 -20.64 27.03 -10.94
N LYS A 29 -21.50 26.12 -10.46
CA LYS A 29 -22.41 25.34 -11.31
C LYS A 29 -23.27 26.22 -12.22
N ASP A 30 -23.75 27.35 -11.70
CA ASP A 30 -24.66 28.23 -12.43
C ASP A 30 -23.94 29.08 -13.50
N GLU A 31 -22.62 29.19 -13.43
CA GLU A 31 -21.79 29.91 -14.41
C GLU A 31 -21.28 28.98 -15.53
N ILE A 32 -21.44 27.67 -15.37
CA ILE A 32 -20.86 26.65 -16.26
C ILE A 32 -21.99 25.99 -17.06
N SER A 33 -21.73 25.67 -18.34
CA SER A 33 -22.69 24.91 -19.14
C SER A 33 -22.89 23.50 -18.56
N THR A 34 -24.07 22.92 -18.73
CA THR A 34 -24.34 21.54 -18.24
C THR A 34 -23.34 20.52 -18.80
N THR A 35 -22.92 20.70 -20.05
CA THR A 35 -21.93 19.83 -20.71
C THR A 35 -20.57 19.91 -20.03
N ASP A 36 -20.08 21.13 -19.78
CA ASP A 36 -18.79 21.35 -19.13
C ASP A 36 -18.81 20.88 -17.67
N TYR A 37 -19.92 21.10 -16.97
CA TYR A 37 -20.12 20.60 -15.61
C TYR A 37 -19.98 19.08 -15.54
N VAL A 38 -20.65 18.34 -16.44
CA VAL A 38 -20.54 16.88 -16.52
C VAL A 38 -19.14 16.46 -16.93
N PHE A 39 -18.51 17.17 -17.87
CA PHE A 39 -17.15 16.88 -18.32
C PHE A 39 -16.13 17.01 -17.18
N TYR A 40 -16.17 18.10 -16.41
CA TYR A 40 -15.26 18.29 -15.28
C TYR A 40 -15.45 17.24 -14.20
N TYR A 41 -16.70 16.92 -13.82
CA TYR A 41 -16.98 15.84 -12.87
C TYR A 41 -16.46 14.49 -13.37
N SER A 42 -16.75 14.13 -14.61
CA SER A 42 -16.31 12.86 -15.20
C SER A 42 -14.79 12.75 -15.24
N THR A 43 -14.09 13.86 -15.52
CA THR A 43 -12.63 13.91 -15.55
C THR A 43 -12.04 13.71 -14.16
N LEU A 44 -12.59 14.37 -13.14
CA LEU A 44 -12.13 14.21 -11.75
C LEU A 44 -12.37 12.80 -11.24
N ASP A 45 -13.53 12.21 -11.53
CA ASP A 45 -13.85 10.84 -11.13
C ASP A 45 -12.91 9.84 -11.80
N THR A 46 -12.64 10.01 -13.10
CA THR A 46 -11.70 9.17 -13.84
C THR A 46 -10.31 9.22 -13.21
N LEU A 47 -9.85 10.40 -12.82
CA LEU A 47 -8.55 10.58 -12.17
C LEU A 47 -8.50 9.89 -10.79
N LEU A 48 -9.59 9.97 -10.03
CA LEU A 48 -9.71 9.29 -8.73
C LEU A 48 -9.71 7.76 -8.88
N TYR A 49 -10.41 7.22 -9.88
CA TYR A 49 -10.41 5.79 -10.16
C TYR A 49 -9.06 5.30 -10.66
N LEU A 50 -8.36 6.09 -11.48
CA LEU A 50 -7.01 5.78 -11.93
C LEU A 50 -6.04 5.70 -10.74
N TYR A 51 -6.10 6.67 -9.83
CA TYR A 51 -5.31 6.65 -8.61
C TYR A 51 -5.60 5.41 -7.74
N THR A 52 -6.87 5.06 -7.57
CA THR A 52 -7.29 3.88 -6.80
C THR A 52 -6.75 2.60 -7.42
N THR A 53 -6.83 2.48 -8.75
CA THR A 53 -6.31 1.32 -9.50
C THR A 53 -4.79 1.18 -9.30
N VAL A 54 -4.04 2.27 -9.44
CA VAL A 54 -2.59 2.27 -9.20
C VAL A 54 -2.26 1.87 -7.77
N THR A 55 -3.02 2.40 -6.79
CA THR A 55 -2.83 2.09 -5.36
C THR A 55 -3.03 0.59 -5.09
N ILE A 56 -4.07 -0.03 -5.65
CA ILE A 56 -4.31 -1.48 -5.55
C ILE A 56 -3.13 -2.27 -6.14
N ILE A 57 -2.63 -1.88 -7.32
CA ILE A 57 -1.48 -2.55 -7.96
C ILE A 57 -0.24 -2.48 -7.06
N VAL A 58 0.05 -1.32 -6.49
CA VAL A 58 1.18 -1.15 -5.57
C VAL A 58 0.97 -2.00 -4.31
N TYR A 59 -0.25 -2.07 -3.77
CA TYR A 59 -0.57 -2.89 -2.60
C TYR A 59 -0.34 -4.38 -2.87
N ILE A 60 -0.77 -4.89 -4.04
CA ILE A 60 -0.52 -6.27 -4.45
C ILE A 60 0.98 -6.55 -4.55
N LYS A 61 1.76 -5.64 -5.14
CA LYS A 61 3.22 -5.78 -5.22
C LYS A 61 3.87 -5.76 -3.82
N LEU A 62 3.42 -4.88 -2.94
CA LEU A 62 3.89 -4.79 -1.56
C LEU A 62 3.64 -6.07 -0.78
N ILE A 63 2.41 -6.63 -0.85
CA ILE A 63 2.08 -7.89 -0.18
C ILE A 63 2.97 -9.02 -0.69
N LYS A 64 3.16 -9.13 -2.02
CA LYS A 64 4.04 -10.15 -2.61
C LYS A 64 5.48 -10.00 -2.12
N PHE A 65 5.99 -8.78 -2.04
CA PHE A 65 7.33 -8.51 -1.52
C PHE A 65 7.48 -8.89 -0.04
N ILE A 66 6.51 -8.50 0.80
CA ILE A 66 6.51 -8.87 2.23
C ILE A 66 6.46 -10.39 2.39
N ARG A 67 5.60 -11.08 1.63
CA ARG A 67 5.47 -12.53 1.69
C ARG A 67 6.78 -13.25 1.34
N ASN A 68 7.46 -12.81 0.28
CA ASN A 68 8.77 -13.38 -0.10
C ASN A 68 9.86 -13.13 0.96
N ASN A 69 9.90 -11.93 1.54
CA ASN A 69 10.90 -11.64 2.57
C ASN A 69 10.61 -12.38 3.89
N GLN A 70 9.34 -12.59 4.23
CA GLN A 70 8.95 -13.41 5.38
C GLN A 70 9.31 -14.89 5.18
N SER A 71 9.10 -15.46 3.98
CA SER A 71 9.50 -16.84 3.71
C SER A 71 11.01 -17.03 3.81
N ILE A 72 11.80 -16.07 3.30
CA ILE A 72 13.26 -16.09 3.40
C ILE A 72 13.72 -15.99 4.87
N THR A 73 13.10 -15.10 5.65
CA THR A 73 13.45 -14.91 7.07
C THR A 73 13.12 -16.16 7.90
N ILE A 74 11.96 -16.78 7.65
CA ILE A 74 11.57 -18.04 8.29
C ILE A 74 12.60 -19.12 7.95
N GLU A 75 12.92 -19.32 6.66
CA GLU A 75 13.87 -20.36 6.23
C GLU A 75 15.26 -20.22 6.87
N ILE A 76 15.78 -18.98 6.98
CA ILE A 76 17.06 -18.70 7.64
C ILE A 76 16.99 -19.01 9.14
N THR A 77 15.88 -18.63 9.79
CA THR A 77 15.70 -18.86 11.24
C THR A 77 15.55 -20.35 11.54
N THR A 78 14.85 -21.11 10.70
CA THR A 78 14.70 -22.56 10.89
C THR A 78 16.03 -23.30 10.74
N LYS A 79 16.83 -22.96 9.71
CA LYS A 79 18.17 -23.53 9.52
C LYS A 79 19.13 -23.17 10.67
N SER A 80 19.09 -21.93 11.14
CA SER A 80 19.86 -21.47 12.30
C SER A 80 19.50 -22.24 13.59
N ASN A 81 18.21 -22.51 13.81
CA ASN A 81 17.75 -23.26 14.98
C ASN A 81 18.14 -24.75 14.90
N GLU A 82 18.08 -25.38 13.73
CA GLU A 82 18.58 -26.75 13.55
C GLU A 82 20.07 -26.85 13.87
N GLN A 83 20.87 -25.91 13.37
CA GLN A 83 22.32 -25.89 13.60
C GLN A 83 22.67 -25.66 15.08
N THR A 84 21.90 -24.82 15.76
CA THR A 84 22.05 -24.56 17.20
C THR A 84 21.67 -25.79 18.03
N ASN A 85 20.59 -26.50 17.65
CA ASN A 85 20.19 -27.76 18.30
C ASN A 85 21.24 -28.87 18.13
N ILE A 86 21.92 -28.94 16.98
CA ILE A 86 23.00 -29.89 16.73
C ILE A 86 24.19 -29.57 17.66
N TYR A 87 24.60 -28.30 17.77
CA TYR A 87 25.67 -27.87 18.66
C TYR A 87 25.36 -28.16 20.15
N PHE A 88 24.13 -27.92 20.59
CA PHE A 88 23.72 -28.25 21.97
C PHE A 88 23.74 -29.75 22.24
N LYS A 89 23.34 -30.59 21.29
CA LYS A 89 23.44 -32.05 21.40
C LYS A 89 24.88 -32.53 21.48
N GLU A 90 25.81 -31.93 20.74
CA GLU A 90 27.23 -32.28 20.80
C GLU A 90 27.85 -31.89 22.14
N LEU A 91 27.55 -30.69 22.65
CA LEU A 91 27.99 -30.27 23.99
C LEU A 91 27.46 -31.20 25.08
N GLN A 92 26.20 -31.62 24.99
CA GLN A 92 25.60 -32.55 25.95
C GLN A 92 26.26 -33.93 25.94
N LYS A 93 26.79 -34.39 24.80
CA LYS A 93 27.59 -35.62 24.68
C LYS A 93 29.01 -35.50 25.26
N ILE A 94 29.56 -34.30 25.31
CA ILE A 94 30.91 -34.06 25.86
C ILE A 94 30.84 -33.90 27.38
N TRP A 95 29.72 -33.40 27.89
CA TRP A 95 29.53 -33.05 29.31
C TRP A 95 28.68 -34.05 30.11
N GLY A 96 28.03 -35.02 29.48
CA GLY A 96 27.22 -36.08 30.11
C GLY A 96 27.81 -37.45 29.89
#